data_AF-A0A6J4S9R8-F1
#
_entry.id   AF-A0A6J4S9R8-F1
#
_cell.length_a   1.000
_cell.length_b   1.000
_cell.length_c   1.000
_cell.angle_alpha   90.00
_cell.angle_beta   90.00
_cell.angle_gamma   90.00
#
_symmetry.space_group_name_H-M   'P 1'
#
loop_
_entity.id
_entity.type
_entity.pdbx_description
1 polymer ?
#
loop_
_entity_poly.entity_id
_entity_poly.type
_entity_poly.pdbx_seq_one_letter_code
_entity_poly.pdbx_strand_id
1 'polypeptide(L)'
;MFCRHNRLTATCPICSQEGKSRAAKPASSGRPRSTGTPASGGRPAKGAGGGSTRRSSTRLVTRKLTRAEDDGYRNDLVPGMRAKADAERLAAALMLAVERLRPPGPHPAVAHEGDREEALWLAFLLALVGPDAPERQAAVLAERPSWASGRDPDLPAEQTRTVHAYRAWAQRAGSQAAGFAGDAAWTPVRRFGRLFERLSLPGFGRARRFELLVTLGAAGLYDLEPDALRFGADDDATTQAAKRLLVSGDRMLLERRARELAGATGVPLAALDRGLALWGAPATPLEAPGELPSDLRRALKLS
;
A
#
# COMPACT_ATOMS: atom_id res chain seq x y z
N MET A 1 7.20 -23.80 -21.10
CA MET A 1 6.27 -22.92 -20.36
C MET A 1 7.01 -22.21 -19.23
N PHE A 2 6.69 -20.95 -19.00
CA PHE A 2 7.09 -20.23 -17.78
C PHE A 2 6.09 -20.53 -16.67
N CYS A 3 6.58 -20.74 -15.44
CA CYS A 3 5.74 -20.98 -14.28
C CYS A 3 5.26 -19.66 -13.65
N ARG A 4 4.42 -19.75 -12.61
CA ARG A 4 3.93 -18.60 -11.83
C ARG A 4 5.04 -17.74 -11.20
N HIS A 5 6.29 -18.21 -11.15
CA HIS A 5 7.45 -17.45 -10.65
C HIS A 5 8.27 -16.79 -11.77
N ASN A 6 7.70 -16.68 -12.98
CA ASN A 6 8.34 -16.08 -14.15
C ASN A 6 9.71 -16.68 -14.51
N ARG A 7 9.88 -17.97 -14.23
CA ARG A 7 11.02 -18.79 -14.65
C ARG A 7 10.51 -19.95 -15.50
N LEU A 8 11.36 -20.55 -16.32
CA LEU A 8 11.00 -21.78 -17.01
C LEU A 8 10.64 -22.83 -15.95
N THR A 9 9.53 -23.54 -16.15
CA THR A 9 9.01 -24.52 -15.17
C THR A 9 10.06 -25.56 -14.79
N ALA A 10 10.93 -25.95 -15.73
CA ALA A 10 12.03 -26.89 -15.52
C ALA A 10 13.16 -26.38 -14.60
N THR A 11 13.33 -25.06 -14.46
CA THR A 11 14.46 -24.45 -13.72
C THR A 11 14.01 -23.59 -12.55
N CYS A 12 12.72 -23.59 -12.21
CA CYS A 12 12.22 -22.86 -11.05
C CYS A 12 12.46 -23.65 -9.76
N PRO A 13 13.35 -23.20 -8.84
CA PRO A 13 13.62 -23.92 -7.60
C PRO A 13 12.36 -24.06 -6.73
N ILE A 14 11.48 -23.06 -6.74
CA ILE A 14 10.23 -23.05 -5.96
C ILE A 14 9.26 -24.12 -6.48
N CYS A 15 8.98 -24.13 -7.79
CA CYS A 15 8.11 -25.16 -8.38
C CYS A 15 8.70 -26.58 -8.21
N SER A 16 10.03 -26.73 -8.25
CA SER A 16 10.68 -28.01 -8.01
C SER A 16 10.53 -28.50 -6.57
N GLN A 17 10.56 -27.61 -5.59
CA GLN A 17 10.33 -27.94 -4.17
C GLN A 17 8.85 -28.25 -3.90
N GLU A 18 7.93 -27.50 -4.50
CA GLU A 18 6.48 -27.74 -4.41
C GLU A 18 6.08 -29.10 -5.02
N GLY A 19 6.70 -29.49 -6.14
CA GLY A 19 6.53 -30.82 -6.74
C GLY A 19 7.04 -31.94 -5.82
N LYS A 20 8.23 -31.77 -5.23
CA LYS A 20 8.81 -32.73 -4.27
C LYS A 20 7.98 -32.88 -3.00
N SER A 21 7.46 -31.78 -2.45
CA SER A 21 6.62 -31.80 -1.25
C SER A 21 5.21 -32.36 -1.50
N ARG A 22 4.68 -32.24 -2.73
CA ARG A 22 3.46 -32.96 -3.15
C ARG A 22 3.68 -34.47 -3.32
N ALA A 23 4.85 -34.88 -3.82
CA ALA A 23 5.18 -36.29 -4.00
C ALA A 23 5.52 -37.03 -2.68
N ALA A 24 5.89 -36.28 -1.63
CA ALA A 24 6.37 -36.83 -0.36
C ALA A 24 5.29 -37.02 0.73
N LYS A 25 4.02 -37.27 0.37
CA LYS A 25 3.01 -37.71 1.35
C LYS A 25 2.82 -39.24 1.31
N PRO A 26 3.46 -40.00 2.21
CA PRO A 26 2.83 -41.14 2.85
C PRO A 26 2.15 -40.73 4.17
N ALA A 27 1.19 -41.55 4.57
CA ALA A 27 0.35 -41.40 5.74
C ALA A 27 1.11 -41.41 7.07
N SER A 28 0.41 -40.91 8.10
CA SER A 28 0.81 -40.79 9.50
C SER A 28 1.44 -42.02 10.15
N SER A 29 2.42 -41.80 11.03
CA SER A 29 2.58 -42.58 12.28
C SER A 29 3.36 -41.75 13.30
N GLY A 30 2.82 -41.64 14.52
CA GLY A 30 3.35 -40.77 15.58
C GLY A 30 4.35 -41.42 16.55
N ARG A 31 4.84 -40.53 17.43
CA ARG A 31 5.52 -40.72 18.74
C ARG A 31 6.99 -41.21 18.75
N PRO A 32 7.75 -41.01 19.85
CA PRO A 32 7.62 -40.04 20.96
C PRO A 32 8.90 -39.24 21.32
N ARG A 33 8.72 -38.28 22.24
CA ARG A 33 9.70 -37.47 22.98
C ARG A 33 10.82 -38.29 23.63
N SER A 34 12.06 -37.77 23.60
CA SER A 34 13.10 -38.06 24.58
C SER A 34 13.59 -36.77 25.26
N THR A 35 13.45 -36.76 26.58
CA THR A 35 14.01 -35.83 27.56
C THR A 35 15.51 -36.05 27.74
N GLY A 36 16.30 -34.98 27.87
CA GLY A 36 17.69 -35.05 28.29
C GLY A 36 18.30 -33.66 28.52
N THR A 37 18.59 -33.36 29.78
CA THR A 37 19.38 -32.21 30.29
C THR A 37 20.30 -32.77 31.39
N PRO A 38 21.31 -32.04 31.91
CA PRO A 38 22.36 -31.20 31.31
C PRO A 38 23.76 -31.78 31.59
N ALA A 39 24.81 -31.29 30.92
CA ALA A 39 26.18 -31.43 31.44
C ALA A 39 27.04 -30.19 31.16
N SER A 40 27.68 -29.74 32.23
CA SER A 40 28.63 -28.66 32.40
C SER A 40 29.95 -28.88 31.66
N GLY A 41 30.56 -27.80 31.16
CA GLY A 41 31.97 -27.77 30.75
C GLY A 41 32.45 -26.34 30.56
N GLY A 42 33.29 -25.87 31.49
CA GLY A 42 33.76 -24.49 31.53
C GLY A 42 35.02 -24.21 30.70
N ARG A 43 35.13 -22.94 30.30
CA ARG A 43 36.30 -22.14 29.85
C ARG A 43 37.08 -22.55 28.61
N PRO A 44 37.41 -21.55 27.76
CA PRO A 44 38.82 -21.17 27.69
C PRO A 44 39.05 -19.64 27.74
N ALA A 45 40.33 -19.31 27.61
CA ALA A 45 41.03 -18.17 28.15
C ALA A 45 40.95 -16.85 27.33
N LYS A 46 41.45 -15.81 27.99
CA LYS A 46 41.72 -14.46 27.49
C LYS A 46 42.56 -14.48 26.20
N GLY A 47 42.12 -13.69 25.22
CA GLY A 47 42.93 -13.22 24.09
C GLY A 47 42.61 -11.75 23.85
N ALA A 48 43.59 -10.89 24.08
CA ALA A 48 43.54 -9.46 23.79
C ALA A 48 43.91 -9.21 22.33
N GLY A 49 43.32 -8.16 21.74
CA GLY A 49 43.85 -7.50 20.55
C GLY A 49 42.92 -7.52 19.33
N GLY A 50 42.68 -6.34 18.76
CA GLY A 50 42.17 -6.20 17.40
C GLY A 50 40.98 -5.26 17.30
N GLY A 51 41.25 -3.96 17.16
CA GLY A 51 40.25 -2.98 16.77
C GLY A 51 39.61 -3.38 15.45
N SER A 52 38.28 -3.44 15.45
CA SER A 52 37.48 -3.51 14.23
C SER A 52 36.25 -2.66 14.43
N THR A 53 36.17 -1.64 13.59
CA THR A 53 35.05 -0.72 13.37
C THR A 53 33.69 -1.37 13.63
N ARG A 54 32.96 -0.84 14.61
CA ARG A 54 31.55 -1.17 14.87
C ARG A 54 30.73 -0.76 13.65
N ARG A 55 30.59 -1.67 12.68
CA ARG A 55 29.44 -1.65 11.77
C ARG A 55 28.22 -1.78 12.65
N SER A 56 27.47 -0.69 12.77
CA SER A 56 26.14 -0.65 13.35
C SER A 56 25.31 -1.72 12.63
N SER A 57 25.18 -2.90 13.24
CA SER A 57 24.26 -3.92 12.79
C SER A 57 22.87 -3.35 13.02
N THR A 58 22.26 -2.82 11.96
CA THR A 58 20.86 -2.40 11.96
C THR A 58 20.04 -3.58 12.48
N ARG A 59 19.55 -3.46 13.72
CA ARG A 59 18.81 -4.51 14.41
C ARG A 59 17.59 -4.81 13.54
N LEU A 60 17.55 -6.01 12.95
CA LEU A 60 16.39 -6.52 12.22
C LEU A 60 15.21 -6.59 13.21
N VAL A 61 14.31 -5.60 13.14
CA VAL A 61 13.07 -5.59 13.92
C VAL A 61 12.04 -6.39 13.12
N THR A 62 11.86 -7.66 13.47
CA THR A 62 10.77 -8.47 12.93
C THR A 62 9.48 -8.12 13.66
N ARG A 63 8.57 -7.38 13.01
CA ARG A 63 7.23 -7.18 13.54
C ARG A 63 6.41 -8.46 13.32
N LYS A 64 6.00 -9.13 14.40
CA LYS A 64 5.08 -10.27 14.33
C LYS A 64 3.71 -9.73 13.91
N LEU A 65 3.30 -10.03 12.68
CA LEU A 65 1.95 -9.75 12.19
C LEU A 65 1.05 -10.92 12.60
N THR A 66 -0.01 -10.63 13.34
CA THR A 66 -1.07 -11.60 13.63
C THR A 66 -1.80 -11.89 12.32
N ARG A 67 -1.75 -13.14 11.85
CA ARG A 67 -2.49 -13.64 10.67
C ARG A 67 -3.45 -14.72 11.12
N ALA A 68 -4.48 -14.95 10.30
CA ALA A 68 -5.30 -16.15 10.44
C ALA A 68 -4.45 -17.41 10.24
N GLU A 69 -4.86 -18.50 10.89
CA GLU A 69 -4.21 -19.80 10.74
C GLU A 69 -4.38 -20.33 9.31
N ASP A 70 -3.39 -21.07 8.81
CA ASP A 70 -3.45 -21.68 7.47
C ASP A 70 -4.52 -22.78 7.46
N ASP A 71 -5.62 -22.52 6.75
CA ASP A 71 -6.76 -23.44 6.59
C ASP A 71 -6.71 -24.20 5.25
N GLY A 72 -5.59 -24.10 4.53
CA GLY A 72 -5.43 -24.69 3.21
C GLY A 72 -5.97 -23.84 2.05
N TYR A 73 -6.51 -22.64 2.30
CA TYR A 73 -6.95 -21.72 1.26
C TYR A 73 -5.79 -21.34 0.31
N ARG A 74 -6.02 -21.41 -1.01
CA ARG A 74 -5.02 -21.03 -2.02
C ARG A 74 -5.67 -20.30 -3.20
N ASN A 75 -5.03 -19.21 -3.61
CA ASN A 75 -5.49 -18.38 -4.72
C ASN A 75 -4.31 -17.95 -5.61
N ASP A 76 -4.44 -18.12 -6.92
CA ASP A 76 -3.36 -17.84 -7.87
C ASP A 76 -3.13 -16.34 -8.12
N LEU A 77 -4.16 -15.51 -7.91
CA LEU A 77 -4.07 -14.05 -8.00
C LEU A 77 -3.39 -13.44 -6.77
N VAL A 78 -3.56 -14.07 -5.60
CA VAL A 78 -3.01 -13.63 -4.31
C VAL A 78 -2.24 -14.77 -3.63
N PRO A 79 -1.10 -15.21 -4.20
CA PRO A 79 -0.39 -16.42 -3.78
C PRO A 79 0.18 -16.35 -2.35
N GLY A 80 0.25 -15.17 -1.75
CA GLY A 80 0.73 -14.95 -0.38
C GLY A 80 -0.32 -15.19 0.69
N MET A 81 -1.57 -15.40 0.28
CA MET A 81 -2.71 -15.67 1.14
C MET A 81 -2.81 -17.16 1.45
N ARG A 82 -3.02 -17.50 2.72
CA ARG A 82 -3.03 -18.89 3.21
C ARG A 82 -4.28 -19.28 3.98
N ALA A 83 -5.15 -18.30 4.26
CA ALA A 83 -6.36 -18.49 5.06
C ALA A 83 -7.56 -17.86 4.33
N LYS A 84 -8.73 -18.49 4.40
CA LYS A 84 -9.99 -17.92 3.89
C LYS A 84 -10.34 -16.63 4.62
N ALA A 85 -10.09 -16.54 5.93
CA ALA A 85 -10.30 -15.32 6.71
C ALA A 85 -9.47 -14.13 6.19
N ASP A 86 -8.25 -14.36 5.68
CA ASP A 86 -7.44 -13.29 5.06
C ASP A 86 -8.06 -12.84 3.70
N ALA A 87 -8.75 -13.74 3.00
CA ALA A 87 -9.46 -13.47 1.74
C ALA A 87 -10.72 -12.64 1.98
N GLU A 88 -11.51 -13.03 2.98
CA GLU A 88 -12.69 -12.28 3.43
C GLU A 88 -12.28 -10.87 3.90
N ARG A 89 -11.19 -10.78 4.65
CA ARG A 89 -10.63 -9.50 5.08
C ARG A 89 -10.17 -8.64 3.89
N LEU A 90 -9.54 -9.24 2.88
CA LEU A 90 -9.17 -8.52 1.66
C LEU A 90 -10.41 -8.01 0.93
N ALA A 91 -11.44 -8.83 0.80
CA ALA A 91 -12.70 -8.45 0.18
C ALA A 91 -13.35 -7.26 0.90
N ALA A 92 -13.41 -7.31 2.24
CA ALA A 92 -13.89 -6.20 3.07
C ALA A 92 -13.08 -4.91 2.85
N ALA A 93 -11.74 -5.02 2.84
CA ALA A 93 -10.86 -3.88 2.62
C ALA A 93 -11.05 -3.24 1.24
N LEU A 94 -11.22 -4.06 0.20
CA LEU A 94 -11.46 -3.58 -1.16
C LEU A 94 -12.83 -2.90 -1.27
N MET A 95 -13.88 -3.48 -0.67
CA MET A 95 -15.21 -2.87 -0.69
C MET A 95 -15.25 -1.52 0.03
N LEU A 96 -14.60 -1.43 1.20
CA LEU A 96 -14.49 -0.15 1.91
C LEU A 96 -13.73 0.90 1.08
N ALA A 97 -12.67 0.48 0.39
CA ALA A 97 -11.92 1.37 -0.49
C ALA A 97 -12.71 1.80 -1.73
N VAL A 98 -13.53 0.91 -2.32
CA VAL A 98 -14.44 1.27 -3.43
C VAL A 98 -15.48 2.29 -2.98
N GLU A 99 -16.13 2.04 -1.84
CA GLU A 99 -17.12 2.97 -1.27
C GLU A 99 -16.52 4.36 -1.06
N ARG A 100 -15.32 4.40 -0.46
CA ARG A 100 -14.58 5.63 -0.19
C ARG A 100 -14.32 6.48 -1.43
N LEU A 101 -14.25 5.87 -2.61
CA LEU A 101 -13.99 6.58 -3.87
C LEU A 101 -15.24 6.99 -4.63
N ARG A 102 -16.44 6.56 -4.21
CA ARG A 102 -17.66 7.06 -4.83
C ARG A 102 -17.73 8.58 -4.65
N PRO A 103 -18.11 9.35 -5.69
CA PRO A 103 -18.34 10.78 -5.55
C PRO A 103 -19.21 11.10 -4.33
N PRO A 104 -18.85 12.10 -3.51
CA PRO A 104 -17.83 13.14 -3.73
C PRO A 104 -16.39 12.71 -3.40
N GLY A 105 -16.14 11.42 -3.22
CA GLY A 105 -14.86 10.87 -2.82
C GLY A 105 -14.68 10.93 -1.30
N PRO A 106 -13.45 10.73 -0.82
CA PRO A 106 -13.19 10.54 0.61
C PRO A 106 -13.32 11.78 1.47
N HIS A 107 -13.29 12.95 0.84
CA HIS A 107 -13.26 14.24 1.50
C HIS A 107 -14.32 15.13 0.87
N PRO A 108 -15.60 15.02 1.28
CA PRO A 108 -16.68 15.83 0.73
C PRO A 108 -16.38 17.33 0.78
N ALA A 109 -15.68 17.81 1.81
CA ALA A 109 -15.28 19.21 1.93
C ALA A 109 -14.40 19.70 0.76
N VAL A 110 -13.63 18.82 0.11
CA VAL A 110 -12.84 19.15 -1.08
C VAL A 110 -13.74 19.32 -2.31
N ALA A 111 -14.71 18.42 -2.49
CA ALA A 111 -15.61 18.45 -3.64
C ALA A 111 -16.60 19.64 -3.62
N HIS A 112 -16.99 20.08 -2.42
CA HIS A 112 -17.93 21.18 -2.23
C HIS A 112 -17.24 22.54 -2.03
N GLU A 113 -15.90 22.60 -2.04
CA GLU A 113 -15.18 23.86 -1.95
C GLU A 113 -15.32 24.63 -3.28
N GLY A 114 -15.82 25.87 -3.20
CA GLY A 114 -16.17 26.67 -4.37
C GLY A 114 -14.94 27.31 -5.03
N ASP A 115 -13.92 27.65 -4.24
CA ASP A 115 -12.67 28.15 -4.76
C ASP A 115 -11.72 26.99 -5.12
N ARG A 116 -11.25 26.98 -6.37
CA ARG A 116 -10.41 25.88 -6.89
C ARG A 116 -9.07 25.77 -6.19
N GLU A 117 -8.45 26.89 -5.82
CA GLU A 117 -7.16 26.92 -5.14
C GLU A 117 -7.32 26.47 -3.68
N GLU A 118 -8.41 26.85 -3.01
CA GLU A 118 -8.70 26.38 -1.66
C GLU A 118 -9.03 24.88 -1.63
N ALA A 119 -9.77 24.37 -2.63
CA ALA A 119 -10.07 22.94 -2.76
C ALA A 119 -8.79 22.10 -2.93
N LEU A 120 -7.88 22.56 -3.80
CA LEU A 120 -6.58 21.92 -4.04
C LEU A 120 -5.69 21.92 -2.79
N TRP A 121 -5.69 23.04 -2.08
CA TRP A 121 -4.91 23.20 -0.86
C TRP A 121 -5.42 22.28 0.25
N LEU A 122 -6.73 22.23 0.46
CA LEU A 122 -7.35 21.32 1.42
C LEU A 122 -7.06 19.86 1.07
N ALA A 123 -7.20 19.47 -0.19
CA ALA A 123 -6.88 18.12 -0.65
C ALA A 123 -5.41 17.75 -0.38
N PHE A 124 -4.48 18.68 -0.66
CA PHE A 124 -3.06 18.48 -0.39
C PHE A 124 -2.79 18.26 1.11
N LEU A 125 -3.37 19.08 1.99
CA LEU A 125 -3.17 18.94 3.43
C LEU A 125 -3.73 17.62 3.96
N LEU A 126 -4.93 17.22 3.51
CA LEU A 126 -5.55 15.95 3.90
C LEU A 126 -4.73 14.74 3.43
N ALA A 127 -4.16 14.80 2.23
CA ALA A 127 -3.25 13.77 1.72
C ALA A 127 -1.89 13.76 2.44
N LEU A 128 -1.39 14.94 2.84
CA LEU A 128 -0.13 15.08 3.60
C LEU A 128 -0.24 14.48 5.00
N VAL A 129 -1.37 14.71 5.67
CA VAL A 129 -1.70 14.07 6.95
C VAL A 129 -1.92 12.58 6.74
N GLY A 130 -2.68 12.22 5.71
CA GLY A 130 -2.97 10.85 5.31
C GLY A 130 -4.17 10.24 6.06
N PRO A 131 -4.81 9.21 5.47
CA PRO A 131 -6.05 8.61 5.98
C PRO A 131 -5.86 7.77 7.25
N ASP A 132 -4.63 7.52 7.67
CA ASP A 132 -4.30 6.76 8.88
C ASP A 132 -4.20 7.66 10.14
N ALA A 133 -4.41 8.97 9.99
CA ALA A 133 -4.44 9.94 11.08
C ALA A 133 -5.75 10.75 11.08
N PRO A 134 -6.92 10.10 11.30
CA PRO A 134 -8.23 10.74 11.15
C PRO A 134 -8.43 11.95 12.06
N GLU A 135 -7.92 11.94 13.30
CA GLU A 135 -7.98 13.08 14.22
C GLU A 135 -7.27 14.33 13.67
N ARG A 136 -6.14 14.13 12.99
CA ARG A 136 -5.41 15.23 12.35
C ARG A 136 -6.11 15.71 11.09
N GLN A 137 -6.75 14.81 10.33
CA GLN A 137 -7.58 15.22 9.19
C GLN A 137 -8.79 16.04 9.67
N ALA A 138 -9.42 15.65 10.78
CA ALA A 138 -10.48 16.41 11.42
C ALA A 138 -10.00 17.80 11.89
N ALA A 139 -8.81 17.89 12.47
CA ALA A 139 -8.21 19.18 12.85
C ALA A 139 -8.00 20.11 11.64
N VAL A 140 -7.46 19.60 10.53
CA VAL A 140 -7.31 20.37 9.27
C VAL A 140 -8.67 20.83 8.75
N LEU A 141 -9.70 19.97 8.79
CA LEU A 141 -11.06 20.32 8.36
C LEU A 141 -11.71 21.36 9.27
N ALA A 142 -11.42 21.34 10.57
CA ALA A 142 -11.94 22.31 11.54
C ALA A 142 -11.27 23.69 11.40
N GLU A 143 -9.95 23.72 11.22
CA GLU A 143 -9.18 24.96 11.04
C GLU A 143 -9.44 25.61 9.68
N ARG A 144 -9.66 24.80 8.64
CA ARG A 144 -9.74 25.21 7.22
C ARG A 144 -8.63 26.21 6.83
N PRO A 145 -7.35 25.79 6.88
CA PRO A 145 -6.24 26.68 6.54
C PRO A 145 -6.41 27.21 5.11
N SER A 146 -6.35 28.53 4.93
CA SER A 146 -6.53 29.15 3.62
C SER A 146 -5.22 29.22 2.82
N TRP A 147 -5.29 28.82 1.56
CA TRP A 147 -4.24 29.02 0.57
C TRP A 147 -3.89 30.50 0.42
N ALA A 148 -4.91 31.33 0.20
CA ALA A 148 -4.78 32.76 -0.08
C ALA A 148 -4.12 33.53 1.08
N SER A 149 -4.32 33.07 2.32
CA SER A 149 -3.71 33.70 3.49
C SER A 149 -2.18 33.59 3.53
N GLY A 150 -1.59 32.64 2.78
CA GLY A 150 -0.16 32.37 2.80
C GLY A 150 0.39 31.84 4.13
N ARG A 151 -0.45 31.69 5.15
CA ARG A 151 -0.05 31.19 6.47
C ARG A 151 0.26 29.70 6.39
N ASP A 152 1.25 29.28 7.16
CA ASP A 152 1.55 27.86 7.32
C ASP A 152 0.52 27.23 8.26
N PRO A 153 0.02 26.02 7.93
CA PRO A 153 -0.89 25.28 8.80
C PRO A 153 -0.13 24.75 10.02
N ASP A 154 -0.83 24.58 11.15
CA ASP A 154 -0.25 23.97 12.35
C ASP A 154 -0.05 22.45 12.14
N LEU A 155 1.11 22.08 11.62
CA LEU A 155 1.50 20.70 11.33
C LEU A 155 2.87 20.38 11.96
N PRO A 156 3.15 19.09 12.24
CA PRO A 156 4.47 18.64 12.66
C PRO A 156 5.59 19.14 11.74
N ALA A 157 6.75 19.43 12.33
CA ALA A 157 7.90 20.02 11.64
C ALA A 157 8.36 19.22 10.40
N GLU A 158 8.22 17.88 10.41
CA GLU A 158 8.53 17.08 9.22
C GLU A 158 7.61 17.37 8.02
N GLN A 159 6.37 17.80 8.25
CA GLN A 159 5.38 18.14 7.22
C GLN A 159 5.52 19.58 6.75
N THR A 160 5.97 20.51 7.60
CA THR A 160 6.21 21.93 7.23
C THR A 160 7.15 22.08 6.04
N ARG A 161 8.24 21.29 5.99
CA ARG A 161 9.14 21.27 4.81
C ARG A 161 8.43 20.84 3.52
N THR A 162 7.48 19.91 3.62
CA THR A 162 6.68 19.44 2.48
C THR A 162 5.71 20.54 2.01
N VAL A 163 5.09 21.26 2.95
CA VAL A 163 4.22 22.41 2.69
C VAL A 163 4.97 23.48 1.89
N HIS A 164 6.15 23.89 2.34
CA HIS A 164 6.94 24.90 1.62
C HIS A 164 7.34 24.42 0.21
N ALA A 165 7.73 23.14 0.07
CA ALA A 165 8.06 22.58 -1.22
C ALA A 165 6.86 22.57 -2.19
N TYR A 166 5.66 22.27 -1.67
CA TYR A 166 4.42 22.31 -2.44
C TYR A 166 4.06 23.75 -2.85
N ARG A 167 4.14 24.71 -1.93
CA ARG A 167 3.93 26.14 -2.26
C ARG A 167 4.88 26.61 -3.36
N ALA A 168 6.17 26.30 -3.24
CA ALA A 168 7.16 26.64 -4.26
C ALA A 168 6.89 25.95 -5.60
N TRP A 169 6.39 24.71 -5.59
CA TRP A 169 5.97 24.00 -6.80
C TRP A 169 4.78 24.70 -7.49
N ALA A 170 3.74 25.06 -6.73
CA ALA A 170 2.57 25.76 -7.26
C ALA A 170 2.95 27.15 -7.80
N GLN A 171 3.79 27.89 -7.07
CA GLN A 171 4.27 29.21 -7.49
C GLN A 171 5.05 29.13 -8.82
N ARG A 172 5.91 28.13 -9.01
CA ARG A 172 6.62 27.92 -10.29
C ARG A 172 5.67 27.61 -11.46
N ALA A 173 4.49 27.06 -11.17
CA ALA A 173 3.46 26.80 -12.17
C ALA A 173 2.51 27.99 -12.38
N GLY A 174 2.65 29.08 -11.60
CA GLY A 174 1.75 30.24 -11.59
C GLY A 174 0.59 30.12 -10.60
N SER A 175 0.07 28.91 -10.39
CA SER A 175 -0.95 28.60 -9.38
C SER A 175 -1.01 27.09 -9.12
N GLN A 176 -1.76 26.64 -8.11
CA GLN A 176 -1.97 25.19 -7.94
C GLN A 176 -2.76 24.64 -9.13
N ALA A 177 -3.84 25.31 -9.52
CA ALA A 177 -4.68 24.89 -10.63
C ALA A 177 -3.91 24.76 -11.95
N ALA A 178 -3.06 25.74 -12.27
CA ALA A 178 -2.17 25.66 -13.43
C ALA A 178 -1.18 24.49 -13.35
N GLY A 179 -0.66 24.20 -12.15
CA GLY A 179 0.19 23.04 -11.90
C GLY A 179 -0.49 21.70 -12.20
N PHE A 180 -1.77 21.56 -11.81
CA PHE A 180 -2.58 20.35 -11.98
C PHE A 180 -3.19 20.19 -13.38
N ALA A 181 -3.55 21.28 -14.05
CA ALA A 181 -4.16 21.25 -15.38
C ALA A 181 -3.26 20.53 -16.40
N GLY A 182 -1.96 20.86 -16.39
CA GLY A 182 -1.00 20.30 -17.35
C GLY A 182 -1.29 20.71 -18.80
N ASP A 183 -0.95 19.84 -19.73
CA ASP A 183 -1.25 20.03 -21.16
C ASP A 183 -2.68 19.55 -21.46
N ALA A 184 -3.44 20.33 -22.23
CA ALA A 184 -4.81 20.01 -22.62
C ALA A 184 -4.93 18.68 -23.40
N ALA A 185 -3.87 18.25 -24.10
CA ALA A 185 -3.84 16.98 -24.83
C ALA A 185 -3.62 15.75 -23.94
N TRP A 186 -3.43 15.92 -22.62
CA TRP A 186 -3.24 14.78 -21.73
C TRP A 186 -4.54 14.04 -21.46
N THR A 187 -4.54 12.74 -21.75
CA THR A 187 -5.55 11.80 -21.26
C THR A 187 -5.54 11.72 -19.73
N PRO A 188 -6.62 11.26 -19.08
CA PRO A 188 -6.70 11.13 -17.61
C PRO A 188 -5.54 10.31 -17.02
N VAL A 189 -5.20 9.19 -17.67
CA VAL A 189 -4.07 8.32 -17.31
C VAL A 189 -2.73 9.04 -17.43
N ARG A 190 -2.49 9.74 -18.55
CA ARG A 190 -1.24 10.47 -18.76
C ARG A 190 -1.11 11.62 -17.76
N ARG A 191 -2.20 12.32 -17.48
CA ARG A 191 -2.26 13.39 -16.48
C ARG A 191 -1.91 12.87 -15.10
N PHE A 192 -2.54 11.77 -14.66
CA PHE A 192 -2.22 11.12 -13.39
C PHE A 192 -0.72 10.79 -13.30
N GLY A 193 -0.18 10.08 -14.29
CA GLY A 193 1.23 9.69 -14.30
C GLY A 193 2.20 10.87 -14.24
N ARG A 194 1.94 11.94 -15.01
CA ARG A 194 2.79 13.14 -15.02
C ARG A 194 2.69 13.93 -13.74
N LEU A 195 1.50 14.08 -13.16
CA LEU A 195 1.35 14.76 -11.88
C LEU A 195 2.02 13.97 -10.76
N PHE A 196 1.89 12.64 -10.76
CA PHE A 196 2.53 11.77 -9.79
C PHE A 196 4.06 11.95 -9.77
N GLU A 197 4.67 12.05 -10.96
CA GLU A 197 6.10 12.34 -11.12
C GLU A 197 6.46 13.75 -10.63
N ARG A 198 5.71 14.77 -11.08
CA ARG A 198 5.96 16.20 -10.75
C ARG A 198 5.78 16.52 -9.27
N LEU A 199 4.93 15.78 -8.57
CA LEU A 199 4.67 15.94 -7.14
C LEU A 199 5.68 15.20 -6.25
N SER A 200 6.82 14.71 -6.79
CA SER A 200 7.91 14.09 -6.02
C SER A 200 8.65 15.09 -5.12
N LEU A 201 7.93 15.68 -4.17
CA LEU A 201 8.42 16.69 -3.23
C LEU A 201 9.09 16.03 -2.03
N PRO A 202 10.04 16.70 -1.35
CA PRO A 202 10.63 16.20 -0.10
C PRO A 202 9.54 15.91 0.94
N GLY A 203 9.51 14.68 1.47
CA GLY A 203 8.50 14.25 2.45
C GLY A 203 7.12 13.88 1.86
N PHE A 204 6.91 14.03 0.55
CA PHE A 204 5.67 13.68 -0.14
C PHE A 204 5.81 12.35 -0.90
N GLY A 205 5.91 11.27 -0.12
CA GLY A 205 6.13 9.90 -0.64
C GLY A 205 4.99 9.36 -1.50
N ARG A 206 5.14 8.10 -1.97
CA ARG A 206 4.20 7.45 -2.91
C ARG A 206 2.74 7.54 -2.45
N ALA A 207 2.47 7.10 -1.22
CA ALA A 207 1.12 7.00 -0.68
C ALA A 207 0.40 8.36 -0.67
N ARG A 208 1.08 9.42 -0.22
CA ARG A 208 0.50 10.78 -0.14
C ARG A 208 0.21 11.37 -1.52
N ARG A 209 1.12 11.18 -2.48
CA ARG A 209 0.90 11.60 -3.88
C ARG A 209 -0.26 10.88 -4.52
N PHE A 210 -0.32 9.57 -4.33
CA PHE A 210 -1.38 8.74 -4.87
C PHE A 210 -2.74 9.14 -4.26
N GLU A 211 -2.80 9.30 -2.94
CA GLU A 211 -3.98 9.73 -2.20
C GLU A 211 -4.49 11.10 -2.68
N LEU A 212 -3.59 12.06 -2.88
CA LEU A 212 -3.95 13.38 -3.41
C LEU A 212 -4.63 13.26 -4.77
N LEU A 213 -3.99 12.58 -5.73
CA LEU A 213 -4.52 12.50 -7.10
C LEU A 213 -5.82 11.72 -7.17
N VAL A 214 -5.96 10.65 -6.39
CA VAL A 214 -7.22 9.89 -6.29
C VAL A 214 -8.32 10.72 -5.65
N THR A 215 -8.01 11.49 -4.59
CA THR A 215 -8.97 12.41 -3.97
C THR A 215 -9.46 13.46 -4.96
N LEU A 216 -8.56 14.07 -5.73
CA LEU A 216 -8.91 15.07 -6.73
C LEU A 216 -9.77 14.50 -7.87
N GLY A 217 -9.49 13.26 -8.30
CA GLY A 217 -10.29 12.55 -9.30
C GLY A 217 -11.70 12.22 -8.77
N ALA A 218 -11.79 11.64 -7.56
CA ALA A 218 -13.05 11.26 -6.94
C ALA A 218 -13.94 12.47 -6.58
N ALA A 219 -13.32 13.61 -6.27
CA ALA A 219 -14.01 14.88 -6.05
C ALA A 219 -14.46 15.56 -7.36
N GLY A 220 -14.14 15.00 -8.53
CA GLY A 220 -14.49 15.59 -9.82
C GLY A 220 -13.72 16.87 -10.15
N LEU A 221 -12.60 17.13 -9.46
CA LEU A 221 -11.81 18.34 -9.69
C LEU A 221 -10.94 18.22 -10.95
N TYR A 222 -10.44 17.02 -11.26
CA TYR A 222 -9.65 16.75 -12.45
C TYR A 222 -9.93 15.35 -12.96
N ASP A 223 -9.93 15.16 -14.27
CA ASP A 223 -9.98 13.81 -14.87
C ASP A 223 -8.65 13.10 -14.62
N LEU A 224 -8.63 12.22 -13.64
CA LEU A 224 -7.44 11.53 -13.14
C LEU A 224 -7.75 10.05 -12.97
N GLU A 225 -6.96 9.21 -13.63
CA GLU A 225 -7.11 7.76 -13.55
C GLU A 225 -5.74 7.08 -13.38
N PRO A 226 -5.52 6.30 -12.31
CA PRO A 226 -4.28 5.54 -12.17
C PRO A 226 -4.27 4.32 -13.10
N ASP A 227 -3.18 4.14 -13.84
CA ASP A 227 -2.88 2.94 -14.64
C ASP A 227 -1.93 1.96 -13.93
N ALA A 228 -1.36 2.37 -12.81
CA ALA A 228 -0.42 1.61 -11.99
C ALA A 228 -0.46 2.11 -10.54
N LEU A 229 -0.10 1.26 -9.58
CA LEU A 229 -0.01 1.65 -8.16
C LEU A 229 1.27 2.42 -7.84
N ARG A 230 2.21 2.48 -8.80
CA ARG A 230 3.46 3.22 -8.75
C ARG A 230 4.35 2.79 -7.58
N PHE A 231 4.42 1.49 -7.29
CA PHE A 231 5.19 0.91 -6.20
C PHE A 231 6.63 1.47 -6.19
N GLY A 232 7.02 2.01 -5.04
CA GLY A 232 8.32 2.65 -4.85
C GLY A 232 9.34 1.74 -4.16
N ALA A 233 10.55 2.27 -3.99
CA ALA A 233 11.53 1.69 -3.06
C ALA A 233 11.11 1.92 -1.59
N ASP A 234 10.33 2.97 -1.34
CA ASP A 234 9.78 3.30 -0.03
C ASP A 234 8.82 2.21 0.45
N ASP A 235 8.97 1.81 1.70
CA ASP A 235 8.17 0.75 2.34
C ASP A 235 6.89 1.31 2.96
N ASP A 236 6.06 1.98 2.15
CA ASP A 236 4.71 2.37 2.58
C ASP A 236 3.80 1.13 2.78
N ALA A 237 2.68 1.34 3.49
CA ALA A 237 1.77 0.26 3.90
C ALA A 237 1.22 -0.56 2.72
N THR A 238 0.83 0.09 1.62
CA THR A 238 0.33 -0.57 0.41
C THR A 238 1.44 -1.39 -0.26
N THR A 239 2.65 -0.82 -0.42
CA THR A 239 3.79 -1.53 -1.04
C THR A 239 4.13 -2.79 -0.24
N GLN A 240 4.17 -2.66 1.09
CA GLN A 240 4.43 -3.76 2.01
C GLN A 240 3.33 -4.83 1.97
N ALA A 241 2.07 -4.43 1.92
CA ALA A 241 0.93 -5.33 1.75
C ALA A 241 1.01 -6.08 0.41
N ALA A 242 1.29 -5.36 -0.70
CA ALA A 242 1.41 -5.93 -2.03
C ALA A 242 2.54 -6.97 -2.12
N LYS A 243 3.74 -6.65 -1.59
CA LYS A 243 4.88 -7.59 -1.53
C LYS A 243 4.48 -8.91 -0.86
N ARG A 244 3.73 -8.83 0.24
CA ARG A 244 3.27 -10.00 1.01
C ARG A 244 2.17 -10.77 0.30
N LEU A 245 1.16 -10.07 -0.21
CA LEU A 245 -0.02 -10.65 -0.83
C LEU A 245 0.31 -11.30 -2.18
N LEU A 246 1.12 -10.61 -2.98
CA LEU A 246 1.47 -10.99 -4.34
C LEU A 246 2.78 -11.76 -4.42
N VAL A 247 3.53 -11.92 -3.33
CA VAL A 247 4.78 -12.70 -3.24
C VAL A 247 5.78 -12.30 -4.33
N SER A 248 6.08 -11.01 -4.39
CA SER A 248 7.10 -10.45 -5.28
C SER A 248 7.79 -9.27 -4.63
N GLY A 249 9.11 -9.18 -4.79
CA GLY A 249 9.89 -7.97 -4.51
C GLY A 249 10.19 -7.15 -5.76
N ASP A 250 9.96 -7.72 -6.95
CA ASP A 250 10.18 -7.04 -8.22
C ASP A 250 9.02 -6.09 -8.54
N ARG A 251 9.34 -4.82 -8.79
CA ARG A 251 8.36 -3.76 -9.02
C ARG A 251 7.50 -4.04 -10.25
N MET A 252 8.10 -4.47 -11.36
CA MET A 252 7.36 -4.70 -12.60
C MET A 252 6.35 -5.86 -12.44
N LEU A 253 6.75 -6.93 -11.76
CA LEU A 253 5.87 -8.05 -11.43
C LEU A 253 4.77 -7.64 -10.45
N LEU A 254 5.08 -6.81 -9.45
CA LEU A 254 4.06 -6.28 -8.53
C LEU A 254 3.00 -5.46 -9.27
N GLU A 255 3.40 -4.53 -10.13
CA GLU A 255 2.46 -3.72 -10.92
C GLU A 255 1.59 -4.57 -11.85
N ARG A 256 2.20 -5.57 -12.51
CA ARG A 256 1.47 -6.48 -13.39
C ARG A 256 0.42 -7.27 -12.60
N ARG A 257 0.81 -7.87 -11.47
CA ARG A 257 -0.10 -8.66 -10.63
C ARG A 257 -1.18 -7.81 -9.97
N ALA A 258 -0.87 -6.57 -9.58
CA ALA A 258 -1.87 -5.66 -9.06
C ALA A 258 -2.94 -5.33 -10.12
N ARG A 259 -2.54 -5.11 -11.38
CA ARG A 259 -3.47 -4.93 -12.50
C ARG A 259 -4.28 -6.19 -12.79
N GLU A 260 -3.66 -7.36 -12.77
CA GLU A 260 -4.37 -8.64 -12.92
C GLU A 260 -5.42 -8.84 -11.81
N LEU A 261 -5.08 -8.52 -10.57
CA LEU A 261 -6.00 -8.58 -9.42
C LEU A 261 -7.14 -7.56 -9.55
N ALA A 262 -6.83 -6.31 -9.89
CA ALA A 262 -7.84 -5.27 -10.13
C ALA A 262 -8.81 -5.68 -11.24
N GLY A 263 -8.28 -6.15 -12.38
CA GLY A 263 -9.08 -6.62 -13.50
C GLY A 263 -9.96 -7.83 -13.16
N ALA A 264 -9.42 -8.81 -12.41
CA ALA A 264 -10.18 -9.99 -12.03
C ALA A 264 -11.28 -9.70 -11.00
N THR A 265 -11.07 -8.74 -10.11
CA THR A 265 -12.02 -8.37 -9.06
C THR A 265 -13.02 -7.30 -9.50
N GLY A 266 -12.76 -6.61 -10.61
CA GLY A 266 -13.53 -5.45 -11.07
C GLY A 266 -13.29 -4.20 -10.22
N VAL A 267 -12.34 -4.23 -9.28
CA VAL A 267 -12.05 -3.10 -8.38
C VAL A 267 -11.12 -2.11 -9.08
N PRO A 268 -11.41 -0.80 -9.08
CA PRO A 268 -10.51 0.22 -9.63
C PRO A 268 -9.12 0.17 -8.96
N LEU A 269 -8.05 0.43 -9.73
CA LEU A 269 -6.69 0.49 -9.18
C LEU A 269 -6.56 1.49 -8.03
N ALA A 270 -7.28 2.62 -8.11
CA ALA A 270 -7.35 3.60 -7.04
C ALA A 270 -7.84 2.99 -5.71
N ALA A 271 -8.88 2.14 -5.76
CA ALA A 271 -9.41 1.45 -4.58
C ALA A 271 -8.48 0.31 -4.13
N LEU A 272 -7.82 -0.38 -5.07
CA LEU A 272 -6.84 -1.42 -4.73
C LEU A 272 -5.69 -0.87 -3.86
N ASP A 273 -5.21 0.36 -4.12
CA ASP A 273 -4.17 0.99 -3.30
C ASP A 273 -4.56 1.05 -1.81
N ARG A 274 -5.72 1.67 -1.52
CA ARG A 274 -6.19 1.80 -0.14
C ARG A 274 -6.61 0.46 0.45
N GLY A 275 -7.23 -0.41 -0.34
CA GLY A 275 -7.63 -1.75 0.09
C GLY A 275 -6.43 -2.60 0.52
N LEU A 276 -5.30 -2.52 -0.19
CA LEU A 276 -4.06 -3.19 0.22
C LEU A 276 -3.50 -2.63 1.53
N ALA A 277 -3.47 -1.30 1.71
CA ALA A 277 -3.02 -0.70 2.96
C ALA A 277 -3.88 -1.16 4.15
N LEU A 278 -5.22 -1.12 4.00
CA LEU A 278 -6.19 -1.58 5.01
C LEU A 278 -6.04 -3.08 5.27
N TRP A 279 -5.86 -3.89 4.23
CA TRP A 279 -5.59 -5.33 4.35
C TRP A 279 -4.33 -5.60 5.17
N GLY A 280 -3.27 -4.82 4.93
CA GLY A 280 -1.99 -4.94 5.60
C GLY A 280 -1.96 -4.50 7.07
N ALA A 281 -3.02 -3.89 7.57
CA ALA A 281 -3.14 -3.36 8.93
C ALA A 281 -4.14 -4.19 9.77
N PRO A 282 -3.74 -5.35 10.33
CA PRO A 282 -4.66 -6.28 10.98
C PRO A 282 -5.40 -5.72 12.20
N ALA A 283 -4.83 -4.69 12.84
CA ALA A 283 -5.46 -4.03 13.99
C ALA A 283 -6.63 -3.11 13.61
N THR A 284 -6.76 -2.73 12.33
CA THR A 284 -7.89 -1.96 11.83
C THR A 284 -9.09 -2.89 11.71
N PRO A 285 -10.17 -2.68 12.48
CA PRO A 285 -11.40 -3.45 12.30
C PRO A 285 -11.96 -3.17 10.91
N LEU A 286 -12.39 -4.23 10.23
CA LEU A 286 -13.12 -4.12 8.97
C LEU A 286 -14.44 -4.83 9.15
N GLU A 287 -15.52 -4.12 8.90
CA GLU A 287 -16.86 -4.72 8.86
C GLU A 287 -16.96 -5.65 7.64
N ALA A 288 -17.65 -6.77 7.82
CA ALA A 288 -17.94 -7.65 6.72
C ALA A 288 -18.85 -6.89 5.73
N PRO A 289 -18.49 -6.82 4.45
CA PRO A 289 -19.37 -6.23 3.45
C PRO A 289 -20.64 -7.07 3.36
N GLY A 290 -21.79 -6.42 3.22
CA GLY A 290 -23.09 -7.10 3.14
C GLY A 290 -23.11 -8.13 2.00
N GLU A 291 -23.21 -7.66 0.75
CA GLU A 291 -23.06 -8.53 -0.42
C GLU A 291 -21.81 -8.18 -1.22
N LEU A 292 -20.97 -9.20 -1.46
CA LEU A 292 -19.81 -9.06 -2.33
C LEU A 292 -20.21 -9.12 -3.81
N PRO A 293 -19.71 -8.20 -4.66
CA PRO A 293 -19.83 -8.33 -6.12
C PRO A 293 -19.38 -9.71 -6.61
N SER A 294 -20.06 -10.25 -7.62
CA SER A 294 -19.82 -11.59 -8.15
C SER A 294 -18.38 -11.79 -8.65
N ASP A 295 -17.82 -10.78 -9.31
CA ASP A 295 -16.43 -10.82 -9.81
C ASP A 295 -15.43 -10.88 -8.67
N LEU A 296 -15.60 -10.04 -7.64
CA LEU A 296 -14.75 -10.07 -6.43
C LEU A 296 -14.86 -11.41 -5.70
N ARG A 297 -16.07 -11.92 -5.51
CA ARG A 297 -16.35 -13.21 -4.86
C ARG A 297 -15.67 -14.37 -5.62
N ARG A 298 -15.82 -14.40 -6.95
CA ARG A 298 -15.20 -15.41 -7.82
C ARG A 298 -13.68 -15.30 -7.84
N ALA A 299 -13.14 -14.10 -8.01
CA ALA A 299 -11.69 -13.86 -8.05
C ALA A 299 -11.01 -14.27 -6.74
N LEU A 300 -11.66 -14.05 -5.60
CA LEU A 300 -11.16 -14.45 -4.28
C LEU A 300 -11.62 -15.86 -3.84
N LYS A 301 -12.29 -16.64 -4.70
CA LYS A 301 -12.77 -18.00 -4.37
C LYS A 301 -13.53 -18.05 -3.03
N LEU A 302 -14.36 -17.05 -2.79
CA LEU A 302 -15.20 -16.96 -1.58
C LEU A 302 -16.54 -17.64 -1.88
N SER A 303 -16.69 -18.88 -1.42
CA SER A 303 -17.95 -19.64 -1.45
C SER A 303 -18.52 -19.79 -0.05
#